data_AF-A0A258ZCS1-F1
#
_entry.id   AF-A0A258ZCS1-F1
#
_cell.length_a   1.000
_cell.length_b   1.000
_cell.length_c   1.000
_cell.angle_alpha   90.00
_cell.angle_beta   90.00
_cell.angle_gamma   90.00
#
_symmetry.space_group_name_H-M   'P 1'
#
loop_
_entity.id
_entity.type
_entity.pdbx_description
1 polymer ?
#
loop_
_entity_poly.entity_id
_entity_poly.type
_entity_poly.pdbx_seq_one_letter_code
_entity_poly.pdbx_strand_id
1 'polypeptide(L)'
;MNKLVQMVYISRANIPKTSQSDEIGPEISKILRKSRTNNRAKNIVGALYFGNGYFFQCLEGEESVLMSLYETLKKDVRHKDLKIISLKPVSSRSFGNWEMKYLPAEQDVQKLLRSFGMSNFDPYQFDDTKTEKMLNFLLTGSDLDLKEKTEEACSCTAWKLTALALAILLSAEIAWRFLIG
;
A
#
# COMPACT_ATOMS: atom_id res chain seq x y z
N MET A 1 -21.64 13.80 18.71
CA MET A 1 -21.28 12.50 18.08
C MET A 1 -19.89 12.67 17.51
N ASN A 2 -18.91 11.87 17.95
CA ASN A 2 -17.57 11.93 17.40
C ASN A 2 -17.58 11.18 16.06
N LYS A 3 -17.53 11.93 14.96
CA LYS A 3 -17.57 11.38 13.61
C LYS A 3 -16.16 10.93 13.22
N LEU A 4 -16.00 9.65 12.89
CA LEU A 4 -14.77 9.12 12.31
C LEU A 4 -14.70 9.54 10.84
N VAL A 5 -13.59 10.16 10.45
CA VAL A 5 -13.39 10.65 9.08
C VAL A 5 -12.00 10.27 8.57
N GLN A 6 -11.89 10.18 7.25
CA GLN A 6 -10.64 10.07 6.52
C GLN A 6 -10.38 11.40 5.81
N MET A 7 -9.24 12.02 6.11
CA MET A 7 -8.79 13.29 5.54
C MET A 7 -7.51 13.03 4.72
N VAL A 8 -7.56 13.37 3.43
CA VAL A 8 -6.41 13.38 2.55
C VAL A 8 -6.02 14.82 2.27
N TYR A 9 -4.77 15.17 2.55
CA TYR A 9 -4.22 16.48 2.24
C TYR A 9 -2.90 16.39 1.48
N ILE A 10 -2.60 17.48 0.79
CA ILE A 10 -1.38 17.66 0.01
C ILE A 10 -0.71 18.98 0.39
N SER A 11 0.60 19.04 0.23
CA SER A 11 1.36 20.29 0.41
C SER A 11 2.70 20.24 -0.31
N ARG A 12 3.30 21.41 -0.57
CA ARG A 12 4.66 21.51 -1.09
C ARG A 12 5.64 21.55 0.07
N ALA A 13 6.71 20.76 0.00
CA ALA A 13 7.76 20.84 1.00
C ALA A 13 8.49 22.18 0.91
N ASN A 14 8.81 22.70 2.09
CA ASN A 14 9.62 23.88 2.30
C ASN A 14 10.82 23.49 3.17
N ILE A 15 11.58 22.52 2.67
CA ILE A 15 12.72 21.91 3.37
C ILE A 15 13.97 22.14 2.51
N PRO A 16 15.11 22.57 3.09
CA PRO A 16 16.36 22.70 2.35
C PRO A 16 16.75 21.37 1.70
N LYS A 17 17.06 21.39 0.40
CA LYS A 17 17.59 20.22 -0.30
C LYS A 17 19.02 19.97 0.19
N THR A 18 19.21 19.03 1.11
CA THR A 18 20.54 18.54 1.46
C THR A 18 20.99 17.58 0.37
N SER A 19 21.74 18.09 -0.61
CA SER A 19 22.59 17.37 -1.56
C SER A 19 22.03 16.09 -2.21
N GLN A 20 21.45 16.25 -3.40
CA GLN A 20 21.47 15.33 -4.56
C GLN A 20 20.92 13.89 -4.51
N SER A 21 20.40 13.34 -3.41
CA SER A 21 19.65 12.06 -3.46
C SER A 21 18.20 12.25 -3.00
N ASP A 22 17.25 11.63 -3.73
CA ASP A 22 15.85 11.44 -3.33
C ASP A 22 15.70 10.50 -2.10
N GLU A 23 16.76 10.39 -1.28
CA GLU A 23 16.74 9.66 -0.03
C GLU A 23 15.87 10.37 1.00
N ILE A 24 15.32 9.56 1.92
CA ILE A 24 14.60 10.03 3.11
C ILE A 24 15.55 10.91 3.91
N GLY A 25 15.53 12.21 3.64
CA GLY A 25 16.39 13.15 4.34
C GLY A 25 16.13 13.10 5.85
N PRO A 26 17.10 13.54 6.67
CA PRO A 26 16.94 13.60 8.13
C PRO A 26 15.68 14.35 8.56
N GLU A 27 15.21 15.31 7.77
CA GLU A 27 13.99 16.08 8.01
C GLU A 27 12.70 15.25 7.85
N ILE A 28 12.61 14.37 6.85
CA ILE A 28 11.44 13.48 6.69
C ILE A 28 11.38 12.48 7.85
N SER A 29 12.54 11.94 8.26
CA SER A 29 12.63 11.07 9.44
C SER A 29 12.16 11.76 10.72
N LYS A 30 12.53 13.04 10.92
CA LYS A 30 12.03 13.86 12.05
C LYS A 30 10.51 14.08 11.98
N ILE A 31 9.96 14.36 10.79
CA ILE A 31 8.51 14.47 10.57
C ILE A 31 7.82 13.18 10.96
N LEU A 32 8.27 12.04 10.44
CA LEU A 32 7.67 10.73 10.73
C LEU A 32 7.70 10.38 12.21
N ARG A 33 8.84 10.59 12.89
CA ARG A 33 8.97 10.34 14.33
C ARG A 33 8.00 11.20 15.14
N LYS A 34 7.92 12.51 14.83
CA LYS A 34 7.01 13.42 15.53
C LYS A 34 5.55 13.08 15.25
N SER A 35 5.22 12.73 14.01
CA SER A 35 3.88 12.30 13.59
C SER A 35 3.45 11.05 14.35
N ARG A 36 4.28 10.00 14.42
CA ARG A 36 3.94 8.77 15.17
C ARG A 36 3.61 9.06 16.64
N THR A 37 4.48 9.79 17.35
CA THR A 37 4.26 10.15 18.76
C THR A 37 2.97 10.95 18.96
N ASN A 38 2.75 12.00 18.15
CA ASN A 38 1.58 12.85 18.28
C ASN A 38 0.29 12.12 17.90
N ASN A 39 0.34 11.29 16.85
CA ASN A 39 -0.81 10.55 16.34
C ASN A 39 -1.26 9.49 17.33
N ARG A 40 -0.33 8.77 17.95
CA ARG A 40 -0.63 7.81 19.01
C ARG A 40 -1.40 8.45 20.16
N ALA A 41 -0.95 9.60 20.64
CA ALA A 41 -1.61 10.33 21.73
C ALA A 41 -3.02 10.82 21.38
N LYS A 42 -3.32 10.99 20.08
CA LYS A 42 -4.58 11.52 19.56
C LYS A 42 -5.45 10.44 18.90
N ASN A 43 -5.07 9.17 18.99
CA ASN A 43 -5.71 8.06 18.29
C ASN A 43 -5.86 8.32 16.77
N ILE A 44 -4.86 8.89 16.12
CA ILE A 44 -4.83 9.10 14.66
C ILE A 44 -4.03 7.97 14.02
N VAL A 45 -4.48 7.46 12.89
CA VAL A 45 -3.73 6.54 12.03
C VAL A 45 -3.60 7.11 10.62
N GLY A 46 -2.72 6.56 9.79
CA GLY A 46 -2.60 7.06 8.43
C GLY A 46 -1.34 6.65 7.69
N ALA A 47 -1.15 7.26 6.52
CA ALA A 47 0.02 7.07 5.67
C ALA A 47 0.51 8.40 5.10
N LEU A 48 1.83 8.50 4.94
CA LEU A 48 2.52 9.62 4.31
C LEU A 48 3.33 9.11 3.11
N TYR A 49 3.20 9.82 2.00
CA TYR A 49 4.11 9.74 0.86
C TYR A 49 4.76 11.10 0.63
N PHE A 50 6.06 11.06 0.32
CA PHE A 50 6.86 12.22 -0.06
C PHE A 50 7.62 11.90 -1.34
N GLY A 51 7.43 12.72 -2.37
CA GLY A 51 8.08 12.55 -3.67
C GLY A 51 8.03 13.84 -4.47
N ASN A 52 9.04 14.11 -5.30
CA ASN A 52 9.15 15.32 -6.12
C ASN A 52 8.93 16.65 -5.36
N GLY A 53 9.24 16.68 -4.05
CA GLY A 53 9.02 17.87 -3.20
C GLY A 53 7.57 18.09 -2.74
N TYR A 54 6.70 17.09 -2.86
CA TYR A 54 5.31 17.16 -2.43
C TYR A 54 5.01 16.12 -1.34
N PHE A 55 4.19 16.52 -0.39
CA PHE A 55 3.56 15.62 0.57
C PHE A 55 2.18 15.22 0.09
N PHE A 56 1.86 13.95 0.24
CA PHE A 56 0.50 13.41 0.17
C PHE A 56 0.27 12.56 1.41
N GLN A 57 -0.70 12.95 2.22
CA GLN A 57 -0.93 12.33 3.51
C GLN A 57 -2.40 12.01 3.69
N CYS A 58 -2.68 10.77 4.09
CA CYS A 58 -4.00 10.33 4.49
C CYS A 58 -4.01 10.09 6.01
N LEU A 59 -5.01 10.64 6.70
CA LEU A 59 -5.21 10.53 8.13
C LEU A 59 -6.63 10.05 8.43
N GLU A 60 -6.77 9.16 9.40
CA GLU A 60 -8.05 8.73 9.93
C GLU A 60 -8.12 8.96 11.44
N GLY A 61 -9.24 9.51 11.90
CA GLY A 61 -9.43 9.89 13.29
C GLY A 61 -10.76 10.62 13.49
N GLU A 62 -11.00 11.06 14.71
CA GLU A 62 -12.17 11.90 15.00
C GLU A 62 -12.06 13.23 14.24
N GLU A 63 -13.17 13.68 13.65
CA GLU A 63 -13.21 14.89 12.81
C GLU A 63 -12.68 16.13 13.54
N SER A 64 -13.08 16.34 14.80
CA SER A 64 -12.60 17.45 15.62
C SER A 64 -11.08 17.41 15.84
N VAL A 65 -10.53 16.21 16.05
CA VAL A 65 -9.10 15.97 16.25
C VAL A 65 -8.32 16.22 14.96
N LEU A 66 -8.82 15.73 13.81
CA LEU A 66 -8.17 15.96 12.52
C LEU A 66 -8.22 17.43 12.10
N MET A 67 -9.33 18.14 12.35
CA MET A 67 -9.44 19.56 12.05
C MET A 67 -8.53 20.41 12.94
N SER A 68 -8.41 20.07 14.23
CA SER A 68 -7.43 20.72 15.12
C SER A 68 -5.97 20.48 14.67
N LEU A 69 -5.67 19.27 14.21
CA LEU A 69 -4.38 18.96 13.60
C LEU A 69 -4.17 19.78 12.32
N TYR A 70 -5.19 19.90 11.46
CA TYR A 70 -5.11 20.69 10.24
C TYR A 70 -4.77 22.16 10.50
N GLU A 71 -5.36 22.79 11.52
CA GLU A 71 -5.00 24.16 11.92
C GLU A 71 -3.55 24.27 12.44
N THR A 72 -3.02 23.20 13.03
CA THR A 72 -1.60 23.15 13.43
C THR A 72 -0.70 23.03 12.20
N LEU A 73 -1.09 22.18 11.24
CA LEU A 73 -0.37 21.98 9.98
C LEU A 73 -0.28 23.28 9.17
N LYS A 74 -1.35 24.08 9.09
CA LYS A 74 -1.31 25.39 8.39
C LYS A 74 -0.18 26.32 8.84
N LYS A 75 0.32 26.17 10.08
CA LYS A 75 1.38 27.00 10.68
C LYS A 75 2.76 26.37 10.60
N ASP A 76 2.87 25.15 10.09
CA ASP A 76 4.12 24.42 10.03
C ASP A 76 5.00 24.98 8.90
N VAL A 77 6.18 25.49 9.26
CA VAL A 77 7.09 26.16 8.30
C VAL A 77 7.76 25.19 7.33
N ARG A 78 7.66 23.87 7.58
CA ARG A 78 8.29 22.82 6.76
C ARG A 78 7.53 22.54 5.47
N HIS A 79 6.35 23.11 5.29
CA HIS A 79 5.56 22.99 4.07
C HIS A 79 4.77 24.26 3.77
N LYS A 80 4.20 24.33 2.57
CA LYS A 80 3.35 25.42 2.09
C LYS A 80 2.27 24.90 1.16
N ASP A 81 1.34 25.77 0.78
CA ASP A 81 0.23 25.48 -0.13
C ASP A 81 -0.62 24.28 0.30
N LEU A 82 -0.83 24.14 1.62
CA LEU A 82 -1.60 23.05 2.22
C LEU A 82 -3.05 23.04 1.69
N LYS A 83 -3.49 21.88 1.18
CA LYS A 83 -4.84 21.70 0.63
C LYS A 83 -5.41 20.34 1.03
N ILE A 84 -6.65 20.33 1.52
CA ILE A 84 -7.45 19.10 1.65
C ILE A 84 -8.00 18.76 0.26
N ILE A 85 -7.76 17.53 -0.19
CA ILE A 85 -8.27 17.02 -1.48
C ILE A 85 -9.34 15.95 -1.30
N SER A 86 -9.47 15.37 -0.11
CA SER A 86 -10.59 14.50 0.23
C SER A 86 -10.87 14.57 1.72
N LEU A 87 -12.15 14.66 2.09
CA LEU A 87 -12.63 14.55 3.47
C LEU A 87 -13.95 13.77 3.45
N LYS A 88 -13.94 12.55 3.97
CA LYS A 88 -15.12 11.68 3.96
C LYS A 88 -15.34 10.97 5.30
N PRO A 89 -16.60 10.73 5.70
CA PRO A 89 -16.88 9.82 6.81
C PRO A 89 -16.42 8.40 6.46
N VAL A 90 -15.94 7.67 7.47
CA VAL A 90 -15.60 6.24 7.34
C VAL A 90 -16.18 5.47 8.52
N SER A 91 -16.62 4.23 8.27
CA SER A 91 -17.22 3.36 9.29
C SER A 91 -16.17 2.71 10.19
N SER A 92 -14.96 2.50 9.67
CA SER A 92 -13.82 1.92 10.39
C SER A 92 -12.50 2.48 9.84
N ARG A 93 -11.40 2.20 10.55
CA ARG A 93 -10.05 2.62 10.13
C ARG A 93 -9.51 1.65 9.08
N SER A 94 -9.06 2.18 7.95
CA SER A 94 -8.49 1.45 6.82
C SER A 94 -7.02 1.10 7.06
N PHE A 95 -6.30 1.90 7.86
CA PHE A 95 -4.85 1.71 8.13
C PHE A 95 -4.55 0.79 9.31
N GLY A 96 -5.54 0.04 9.84
CA GLY A 96 -5.36 -0.80 11.03
C GLY A 96 -4.76 -0.03 12.21
N ASN A 97 -3.66 -0.54 12.77
CA ASN A 97 -2.91 0.10 13.88
C ASN A 97 -1.69 0.91 13.42
N TRP A 98 -1.59 1.27 12.13
CA TRP A 98 -0.44 2.00 11.61
C TRP A 98 -0.57 3.48 11.98
N GLU A 99 0.14 3.89 13.04
CA GLU A 99 0.17 5.28 13.52
C GLU A 99 0.63 6.27 12.44
N MET A 100 1.55 5.83 11.57
CA MET A 100 1.97 6.52 10.34
C MET A 100 2.80 5.58 9.44
N LYS A 101 2.18 5.00 8.41
CA LYS A 101 2.88 4.26 7.34
C LYS A 101 3.67 5.26 6.49
N TYR A 102 4.90 4.92 6.13
CA TYR A 102 5.70 5.67 5.18
C TYR A 102 6.10 4.75 4.03
N LEU A 103 5.88 5.20 2.80
CA LEU A 103 6.24 4.45 1.61
C LEU A 103 7.47 5.08 0.96
N PRO A 104 8.66 4.45 1.07
CA PRO A 104 9.84 4.88 0.33
C PRO A 104 9.82 4.42 -1.14
N ALA A 105 8.83 3.61 -1.53
CA ALA A 105 8.82 2.88 -2.80
C ALA A 105 8.52 3.80 -3.99
N GLU A 106 9.54 4.50 -4.45
CA GLU A 106 9.46 5.36 -5.64
C GLU A 106 9.02 4.55 -6.86
N GLN A 107 9.57 3.36 -7.10
CA GLN A 107 9.33 2.59 -8.33
C GLN A 107 7.87 2.22 -8.58
N ASP A 108 7.14 1.79 -7.54
CA ASP A 108 5.74 1.40 -7.68
C ASP A 108 4.82 2.62 -7.81
N VAL A 109 5.14 3.72 -7.13
CA VAL A 109 4.47 5.00 -7.37
C VAL A 109 4.75 5.49 -8.79
N GLN A 110 5.96 5.31 -9.32
CA GLN A 110 6.26 5.66 -10.71
C GLN A 110 5.44 4.81 -11.71
N LYS A 111 5.20 3.52 -11.43
CA LYS A 111 4.28 2.70 -12.25
C LYS A 111 2.86 3.26 -12.21
N LEU A 112 2.38 3.65 -11.02
CA LEU A 112 1.07 4.27 -10.86
C LEU A 112 0.97 5.60 -11.62
N LEU A 113 1.97 6.47 -11.51
CA LEU A 113 2.03 7.77 -12.20
C LEU A 113 2.04 7.61 -13.72
N ARG A 114 2.78 6.64 -14.25
CA ARG A 114 2.72 6.30 -15.68
C ARG A 114 1.31 5.91 -16.13
N SER A 115 0.55 5.18 -15.31
CA SER A 115 -0.85 4.85 -15.60
C SER A 115 -1.77 6.08 -15.62
N PHE A 116 -1.35 7.19 -15.00
CA PHE A 116 -2.05 8.47 -15.05
C PHE A 116 -1.58 9.36 -16.22
N GLY A 117 -0.60 8.90 -17.02
CA GLY A 117 0.04 9.72 -18.04
C GLY A 117 0.96 10.81 -17.46
N MET A 118 1.43 10.64 -16.23
CA MET A 118 2.25 11.61 -15.51
C MET A 118 3.72 11.16 -15.44
N SER A 119 4.64 12.09 -15.66
CA SER A 119 6.09 11.84 -15.59
C SER A 119 6.69 12.12 -14.22
N ASN A 120 5.99 12.90 -13.39
CA ASN A 120 6.44 13.29 -12.04
C ASN A 120 5.26 13.21 -11.08
N PHE A 121 5.56 13.00 -9.79
CA PHE A 121 4.55 13.12 -8.75
C PHE A 121 4.16 14.60 -8.59
N ASP A 122 2.95 14.97 -8.99
CA ASP A 122 2.34 16.27 -8.68
C ASP A 122 0.89 16.07 -8.22
N PRO A 123 0.64 16.03 -6.91
CA PRO A 123 -0.68 15.72 -6.39
C PRO A 123 -1.67 16.88 -6.57
N TYR A 124 -1.23 18.07 -6.98
CA TYR A 124 -2.15 19.17 -7.30
C TYR A 124 -2.89 18.96 -8.63
N GLN A 125 -2.40 18.05 -9.48
CA GLN A 125 -3.05 17.63 -10.71
C GLN A 125 -3.95 16.40 -10.53
N PHE A 126 -4.11 15.91 -9.29
CA PHE A 126 -4.95 14.75 -9.03
C PHE A 126 -6.42 15.15 -9.05
N ASP A 127 -7.21 14.38 -9.79
CA ASP A 127 -8.66 14.32 -9.64
C ASP A 127 -9.04 13.29 -8.57
N ASP A 128 -10.33 13.12 -8.31
CA ASP A 128 -10.84 12.16 -7.32
C ASP A 128 -10.40 10.73 -7.63
N THR A 129 -10.40 10.34 -8.92
CA THR A 129 -9.99 8.99 -9.35
C THR A 129 -8.51 8.73 -9.08
N LYS A 130 -7.63 9.68 -9.42
CA LYS A 130 -6.19 9.57 -9.15
C LYS A 130 -5.90 9.57 -7.66
N THR A 131 -6.63 10.40 -6.90
CA THR A 131 -6.55 10.46 -5.43
C THR A 131 -6.91 9.13 -4.79
N GLU A 132 -8.03 8.53 -5.23
CA GLU A 132 -8.47 7.22 -4.74
C GLU A 132 -7.47 6.11 -5.08
N LYS A 133 -6.97 6.08 -6.33
CA LYS A 133 -5.95 5.11 -6.73
C LYS A 133 -4.65 5.25 -5.93
N MET A 134 -4.19 6.48 -5.68
CA MET A 134 -3.03 6.73 -4.84
C MET A 134 -3.29 6.30 -3.39
N LEU A 135 -4.46 6.63 -2.84
CA LEU A 135 -4.85 6.21 -1.50
C LEU A 135 -4.87 4.68 -1.36
N ASN A 136 -5.50 3.98 -2.31
CA ASN A 136 -5.54 2.53 -2.35
C ASN A 136 -4.14 1.94 -2.43
N PHE A 137 -3.26 2.55 -3.23
CA PHE A 137 -1.86 2.17 -3.29
C PHE A 137 -1.15 2.32 -1.93
N LEU A 138 -1.40 3.40 -1.17
CA LEU A 138 -0.83 3.57 0.17
C LEU A 138 -1.34 2.52 1.17
N LEU A 139 -2.62 2.15 1.05
CA LEU A 139 -3.25 1.11 1.87
C LEU A 139 -2.67 -0.27 1.56
N THR A 140 -2.60 -0.65 0.28
CA THR A 140 -2.17 -1.98 -0.18
C THR A 140 -0.66 -2.15 -0.29
N GLY A 141 0.13 -1.07 -0.23
CA GLY A 141 1.59 -1.04 -0.42
C GLY A 141 2.42 -1.75 0.66
N SER A 142 1.97 -2.88 1.17
CA SER A 142 2.75 -3.90 1.87
C SER A 142 2.49 -5.32 1.34
N ASP A 143 1.67 -5.49 0.29
CA ASP A 143 1.34 -6.79 -0.33
C ASP A 143 1.80 -6.87 -1.82
N LEU A 144 2.83 -6.12 -2.23
CA LEU A 144 3.52 -6.36 -3.50
C LEU A 144 4.73 -7.30 -3.37
N ASP A 145 4.81 -8.02 -2.25
CA ASP A 145 5.38 -9.36 -2.22
C ASP A 145 4.24 -10.33 -1.90
N LEU A 146 4.11 -11.40 -2.69
CA LEU A 146 3.09 -12.47 -2.66
C LEU A 146 1.86 -12.35 -3.59
N LYS A 147 2.02 -11.90 -4.84
CA LYS A 147 1.26 -12.48 -5.97
C LYS A 147 2.10 -12.57 -7.25
N GLU A 148 3.20 -13.31 -7.19
CA GLU A 148 3.76 -14.03 -8.35
C GLU A 148 4.02 -15.50 -7.97
N LYS A 149 2.93 -16.27 -7.95
CA LYS A 149 2.79 -17.70 -8.29
C LYS A 149 1.51 -18.23 -7.64
N THR A 150 0.38 -18.09 -8.32
CA THR A 150 -0.69 -19.11 -8.35
C THR A 150 -1.74 -18.70 -9.39
N GLU A 151 -1.35 -18.79 -10.66
CA GLU A 151 -2.20 -19.23 -11.77
C GLU A 151 -1.22 -20.15 -12.53
N GLU A 152 -1.41 -21.45 -12.76
CA GLU A 152 -2.55 -22.30 -13.10
C GLU A 152 -2.26 -23.70 -12.47
N ALA A 153 -3.20 -24.54 -12.03
CA ALA A 153 -4.29 -25.09 -12.81
C ALA A 153 -5.39 -25.66 -11.89
N CYS A 154 -6.61 -25.18 -12.06
CA CYS A 154 -7.77 -26.04 -11.96
C CYS A 154 -8.36 -26.11 -13.37
N SER A 155 -8.05 -27.21 -14.08
CA SER A 155 -8.84 -27.62 -15.22
C SER A 155 -9.04 -29.12 -15.12
N CYS A 156 -10.31 -29.48 -15.01
CA CYS A 156 -10.83 -30.83 -15.16
C CYS A 156 -10.11 -31.62 -16.25
N THR A 157 -9.57 -32.78 -15.89
CA THR A 157 -9.75 -33.96 -16.75
C THR A 157 -10.28 -35.09 -15.89
N ALA A 158 -11.55 -35.41 -16.14
CA ALA A 158 -12.18 -36.65 -15.78
C ALA A 158 -11.37 -37.85 -16.33
N TRP A 159 -11.38 -38.93 -15.55
CA TRP A 159 -11.18 -40.33 -15.93
C TRP A 159 -10.21 -40.65 -17.08
N LYS A 160 -8.92 -40.70 -16.77
CA LYS A 160 -7.91 -41.59 -17.38
C LYS A 160 -6.83 -41.78 -16.32
N LEU A 161 -6.39 -42.93 -15.82
CA LEU A 161 -6.52 -44.35 -16.10
C LEU A 161 -6.16 -45.02 -14.75
N THR A 162 -6.97 -45.93 -14.22
CA THR A 162 -6.63 -47.36 -14.18
C THR A 162 -5.12 -47.65 -14.30
N ALA A 163 -4.35 -47.47 -13.22
CA ALA A 163 -2.95 -47.92 -13.18
C ALA A 163 -2.40 -48.20 -11.76
N LEU A 164 -3.27 -48.49 -10.79
CA LEU A 164 -2.85 -49.02 -9.48
C LEU A 164 -3.63 -50.29 -9.06
N ALA A 165 -4.45 -50.83 -9.96
CA ALA A 165 -5.13 -52.12 -9.79
C ALA A 165 -4.52 -53.26 -10.63
N LEU A 166 -3.34 -53.06 -11.25
CA LEU A 166 -2.69 -54.07 -12.11
C LEU A 166 -1.19 -54.27 -11.80
N ALA A 167 -0.79 -53.99 -10.56
CA ALA A 167 0.52 -54.41 -10.03
C ALA A 167 0.44 -55.64 -9.10
N ILE A 168 -0.76 -56.20 -8.89
CA ILE A 168 -0.98 -57.42 -8.06
C ILE A 168 -1.44 -58.62 -8.92
N LEU A 169 -1.64 -58.46 -10.23
CA LEU A 169 -2.07 -59.57 -11.12
C LEU A 169 -1.10 -59.92 -12.25
N LEU A 170 0.10 -59.32 -12.32
CA LEU A 170 1.13 -59.68 -13.31
C LEU A 170 2.42 -60.27 -12.70
N SER A 171 2.35 -60.79 -11.48
CA SER A 171 3.35 -61.72 -10.92
C SER A 171 2.85 -63.18 -10.89
N ALA A 172 1.61 -63.43 -11.34
CA ALA A 172 1.07 -64.78 -11.49
C ALA A 172 1.34 -65.44 -12.87
N GLU A 173 1.79 -64.69 -13.88
CA GLU A 173 2.08 -65.24 -15.24
C GLU A 173 3.58 -65.39 -15.58
N ILE A 174 4.48 -64.90 -14.73
CA ILE A 174 5.93 -65.11 -14.88
C ILE A 174 6.39 -66.44 -14.23
N ALA A 175 5.55 -67.06 -13.40
CA ALA A 175 5.85 -68.34 -12.74
C ALA A 175 5.58 -69.59 -13.61
N TRP A 176 4.92 -69.49 -14.78
CA TRP A 176 4.57 -70.68 -15.59
C TRP A 176 5.35 -70.82 -16.91
N ARG A 177 6.08 -69.79 -17.36
CA ARG A 177 6.76 -69.79 -18.69
C ARG A 177 8.29 -69.91 -18.67
N PHE A 178 8.93 -70.20 -17.53
CA PHE A 178 10.40 -70.24 -17.47
C PHE A 178 11.12 -71.47 -16.94
N LEU A 179 10.49 -72.52 -16.38
CA LEU A 179 11.25 -73.73 -15.98
C LEU A 179 10.46 -75.05 -16.17
N ILE A 180 9.79 -75.16 -17.32
CA ILE A 180 9.88 -76.37 -18.14
C ILE A 180 10.79 -75.94 -19.29
N GLY A 181 12.09 -76.18 -19.12
CA GLY A 181 13.18 -75.72 -20.00
C GLY A 181 14.52 -75.84 -19.28
#